data_AF-A7SWC3-F1
#
_entry.id   AF-A7SWC3-F1
#
_cell.length_a   1.000
_cell.length_b   1.000
_cell.length_c   1.000
_cell.angle_alpha   90.00
_cell.angle_beta   90.00
_cell.angle_gamma   90.00
#
_symmetry.space_group_name_H-M   'P 1'
#
loop_
_entity.id
_entity.type
_entity.pdbx_description
1 polymer ?
#
loop_
_entity_poly.entity_id
_entity_poly.type
_entity_poly.pdbx_seq_one_letter_code
_entity_poly.pdbx_strand_id
1 'polypeptide(L)' 'LQSLFDRLGLAKYFGKFQEQEIDLQTFMTLTEDDLKEIGVSTFGPRRKLLMAISGAC' A
#
# COMPACT_ATOMS: atom_id res chain seq x y z
N LEU A 1 -8.10 -2.73 5.61
CA LEU A 1 -7.01 -2.03 4.88
C LEU A 1 -6.65 -0.68 5.50
N GLN A 2 -7.62 0.21 5.77
CA GLN A 2 -7.37 1.53 6.40
C GLN A 2 -6.50 1.50 7.66
N SER A 3 -6.83 0.63 8.63
CA SER A 3 -6.07 0.50 9.88
C SER A 3 -4.61 0.09 9.70
N LEU A 4 -4.28 -0.63 8.62
CA LEU A 4 -2.90 -0.95 8.27
C LEU A 4 -2.15 0.31 7.83
N PHE A 5 -2.76 1.12 6.97
CA PHE A 5 -2.18 2.38 6.52
C PHE A 5 -1.97 3.35 7.68
N ASP A 6 -2.91 3.42 8.63
CA ASP A 6 -2.75 4.24 9.84
C ASP A 6 -1.55 3.79 10.68
N ARG A 7 -1.43 2.47 10.95
CA ARG A 7 -0.30 1.90 11.70
C ARG A 7 1.05 2.13 11.03
N LEU A 8 1.12 2.13 9.70
CA LEU A 8 2.34 2.40 8.95
C LEU A 8 2.69 3.90 8.85
N GLY A 9 1.80 4.78 9.31
CA GLY A 9 1.90 6.23 9.14
C GLY A 9 1.70 6.68 7.70
N LEU A 10 0.89 5.93 6.94
CA LEU A 10 0.65 6.10 5.50
C LEU A 10 -0.80 6.44 5.15
N ALA A 11 -1.63 6.84 6.12
CA ALA A 11 -3.04 7.19 5.94
C ALA A 11 -3.32 8.07 4.70
N LYS A 12 -2.43 9.02 4.39
CA LYS A 12 -2.51 9.90 3.20
C LYS A 12 -2.53 9.17 1.84
N TYR A 13 -2.10 7.91 1.78
CA TYR A 13 -2.13 7.10 0.56
C TYR A 13 -3.41 6.26 0.45
N PHE A 14 -4.16 6.05 1.54
CA PHE A 14 -5.28 5.11 1.57
C PHE A 14 -6.36 5.46 0.53
N GLY A 15 -6.65 6.75 0.33
CA GLY A 15 -7.62 7.19 -0.68
C GLY A 15 -7.32 6.66 -2.09
N LYS A 16 -6.04 6.55 -2.48
CA LYS A 16 -5.65 6.02 -3.80
C LYS A 16 -6.04 4.55 -3.99
N PHE A 17 -6.01 3.77 -2.91
CA PHE A 17 -6.41 2.37 -2.91
C PHE A 17 -7.93 2.24 -2.92
N GLN A 18 -8.65 3.14 -2.23
CA GLN A 18 -10.11 3.18 -2.28
C GLN A 18 -10.64 3.57 -3.66
N GLU A 19 -10.05 4.57 -4.30
CA GLU A 19 -10.40 5.03 -5.65
C GLU A 19 -10.28 3.92 -6.72
N GLN A 20 -9.39 2.96 -6.50
CA GLN A 20 -9.15 1.83 -7.38
C GLN A 20 -9.82 0.53 -6.90
N GLU A 21 -10.69 0.63 -5.89
CA GLU A 21 -11.43 -0.51 -5.32
C GLU A 21 -10.52 -1.65 -4.81
N ILE A 22 -9.32 -1.31 -4.34
CA ILE A 22 -8.34 -2.28 -3.84
C ILE A 22 -8.72 -2.70 -2.42
N ASP A 23 -9.15 -3.95 -2.28
CA ASP A 23 -9.38 -4.59 -0.99
C ASP A 23 -8.10 -5.20 -0.40
N LEU A 24 -8.21 -5.84 0.77
CA LEU A 24 -7.06 -6.45 1.43
C LEU A 24 -6.48 -7.62 0.63
N GLN A 25 -7.32 -8.41 -0.05
CA GLN A 25 -6.84 -9.58 -0.79
C GLN A 25 -5.99 -9.15 -1.99
N THR A 26 -6.49 -8.17 -2.75
CA THR A 26 -5.79 -7.56 -3.88
C THR A 26 -4.54 -6.82 -3.41
N PHE A 27 -4.62 -6.10 -2.28
CA PHE A 27 -3.46 -5.41 -1.71
C PHE A 27 -2.27 -6.36 -1.48
N MET A 28 -2.53 -7.57 -0.98
CA MET A 28 -1.49 -8.57 -0.68
C MET A 28 -0.85 -9.18 -1.92
N THR A 29 -1.38 -8.92 -3.13
CA THR A 29 -0.78 -9.38 -4.39
C THR A 29 0.02 -8.30 -5.11
N LEU A 30 -0.01 -7.06 -4.63
CA LEU A 30 0.62 -5.92 -5.31
C LEU A 30 2.15 -6.02 -5.32
N THR A 31 2.73 -5.72 -6.47
CA THR A 31 4.17 -5.63 -6.70
C THR A 31 4.68 -4.20 -6.50
N GLU A 32 5.99 -4.01 -6.58
CA GLU A 32 6.57 -2.67 -6.53
C GLU A 32 6.05 -1.77 -7.66
N ASP A 33 5.85 -2.34 -8.85
CA ASP A 33 5.39 -1.59 -10.02
C ASP A 33 3.91 -1.23 -9.90
N ASP A 34 3.06 -2.14 -9.43
CA ASP A 34 1.64 -1.81 -9.14
C ASP A 34 1.53 -0.65 -8.14
N LEU A 35 2.37 -0.64 -7.09
CA LEU A 35 2.39 0.47 -6.13
C LEU A 35 2.83 1.79 -6.77
N LYS A 36 3.73 1.77 -7.77
CA LYS A 36 4.11 2.98 -8.52
C LYS A 36 2.94 3.45 -9.38
N GLU A 37 2.23 2.54 -10.05
CA GLU A 37 1.05 2.84 -10.88
C GLU A 37 -0.11 3.41 -10.05
N ILE A 38 -0.34 2.87 -8.85
CA ILE A 38 -1.29 3.42 -7.86
C ILE A 38 -0.86 4.82 -7.36
N GLY A 39 0.38 5.23 -7.63
CA GLY A 39 0.90 6.55 -7.31
C GLY A 39 1.63 6.62 -5.95
N VAL A 40 2.18 5.51 -5.48
CA VAL A 40 3.11 5.43 -4.35
C VAL A 40 4.56 5.44 -4.88
N SER A 41 4.95 6.53 -5.54
CA SER A 41 6.27 6.63 -6.20
C SER A 41 7.42 6.95 -5.25
N THR A 42 7.14 7.47 -4.04
CA THR A 42 8.17 7.77 -3.03
C THR A 42 8.72 6.49 -2.40
N PHE A 43 10.05 6.36 -2.36
CA PHE A 43 10.73 5.15 -1.90
C PHE A 43 10.30 4.67 -0.51
N GLY A 44 10.30 5.55 0.51
CA GLY A 44 10.00 5.17 1.90
C GLY A 44 8.60 4.54 2.09
N PRO A 45 7.51 5.23 1.70
CA PRO A 45 6.16 4.66 1.70
C PRO A 45 6.04 3.37 0.91
N ARG A 46 6.62 3.30 -0.30
CA ARG A 46 6.57 2.10 -1.13
C ARG A 46 7.26 0.91 -0.45
N ARG A 47 8.44 1.12 0.13
CA ARG A 47 9.18 0.08 0.87
C ARG A 47 8.40 -0.44 2.07
N LYS A 48 7.73 0.45 2.83
CA LYS A 48 6.88 0.05 3.95
C LYS A 48 5.70 -0.83 3.51
N LEU A 49 5.02 -0.45 2.43
CA LEU A 49 3.91 -1.24 1.89
C LEU A 49 4.39 -2.61 1.39
N LEU A 50 5.51 -2.67 0.67
CA LEU A 50 6.09 -3.94 0.22
C LEU A 50 6.44 -4.87 1.40
N MET A 51 6.98 -4.34 2.50
CA MET A 51 7.26 -5.14 3.70
C MET A 51 5.97 -5.66 4.37
N ALA A 52 4.90 -4.86 4.38
CA ALA A 52 3.61 -5.28 4.89
C ALA A 52 2.98 -6.38 4.01
N ILE A 53 3.10 -6.26 2.68
CA ILE A 53 2.65 -7.25 1.70
C ILE A 53 3.42 -8.57 1.85
N SER A 54 4.74 -8.51 2.05
CA SER A 54 5.57 -9.71 2.22
C SER A 54 5.45 -10.36 3.60
N GLY A 55 4.61 -9.82 4.50
CA GLY A 55 4.48 -10.30 5.88
C GLY A 55 5.74 -10.13 6.73
N ALA A 56 6.65 -9.24 6.33
CA ALA A 56 7.95 -9.02 6.98
C ALA A 56 7.88 -7.94 8.07
N CYS A 57 6.73 -7.78 8.73
CA CYS A 57 6.42 -6.68 9.62
C CYS A 57 5.91 -7.14 10.98
#